data_AF-A0A7J3M1L7-F1
#
_entry.id   AF-A0A7J3M1L7-F1
#
_cell.length_a   1.000
_cell.length_b   1.000
_cell.length_c   1.000
_cell.angle_alpha   90.00
_cell.angle_beta   90.00
_cell.angle_gamma   90.00
#
_symmetry.space_group_name_H-M   'P 1'
#
loop_
_entity.id
_entity.type
_entity.pdbx_description
1 polymer ?
#
loop_
_entity_poly.entity_id
_entity_poly.type
_entity_poly.pdbx_seq_one_letter_code
_entity_poly.pdbx_strand_id
1 'polypeptide(L)'
;LGNAGVEIILPCTAIESISLFSGATLGIRADLSRKIKAFLVSVPAIYFLNLLRNVFVTVSYAYLWFGENSFYIAHHVISKILALVSLMLIAYVVFRILPELAELIYSVKDEITRGVKV
;
A
#
# COMPACT_ATOMS: atom_id res chain seq x y z
N LEU A 1 -13.28 -30.72 -16.73
CA LEU A 1 -12.17 -29.76 -16.80
C LEU A 1 -12.78 -28.36 -16.83
N GLY A 2 -13.20 -27.86 -15.67
CA GLY A 2 -13.89 -26.58 -15.56
C GLY A 2 -12.88 -25.44 -15.58
N ASN A 3 -13.05 -24.51 -16.51
CA ASN A 3 -12.33 -23.24 -16.59
C ASN A 3 -12.50 -22.43 -15.29
N ALA A 4 -11.61 -22.62 -14.31
CA ALA A 4 -11.45 -21.69 -13.21
C ALA A 4 -10.50 -20.58 -13.69
N GLY A 5 -11.01 -19.69 -14.54
CA GLY A 5 -10.29 -18.49 -14.93
C GLY A 5 -10.04 -17.64 -13.70
N VAL A 6 -8.78 -17.47 -13.30
CA VAL A 6 -8.39 -16.49 -12.30
C VAL A 6 -8.44 -15.12 -12.95
N GLU A 7 -9.57 -14.44 -12.80
CA GLU A 7 -9.73 -13.06 -13.24
C GLU A 7 -9.05 -12.15 -12.21
N ILE A 8 -7.82 -11.73 -12.51
CA ILE A 8 -7.16 -10.67 -11.76
C ILE A 8 -7.86 -9.38 -12.16
N ILE A 9 -8.88 -9.01 -11.39
CA ILE A 9 -9.57 -7.72 -11.51
C ILE A 9 -8.57 -6.63 -11.13
N LEU A 10 -7.89 -6.14 -12.17
CA LEU A 10 -7.12 -4.91 -12.27
C LEU A 10 -5.89 -4.77 -11.32
N PRO A 11 -4.74 -4.30 -11.82
CA PRO A 11 -3.62 -3.81 -10.99
C PRO A 11 -3.96 -2.51 -10.23
N CYS A 12 -5.25 -2.25 -9.96
CA CYS A 12 -5.81 -1.02 -9.44
C CYS A 12 -5.32 -0.69 -8.01
N THR A 13 -4.94 -1.68 -7.21
CA THR A 13 -4.38 -1.46 -5.85
C THR A 13 -3.06 -0.68 -5.86
N ALA A 14 -2.23 -0.85 -6.90
CA ALA A 14 -1.01 -0.07 -7.06
C ALA A 14 -1.34 1.39 -7.41
N ILE A 15 -2.28 1.62 -8.34
CA ILE A 15 -2.70 2.96 -8.78
C ILE A 15 -3.42 3.69 -7.64
N GLU A 16 -4.26 3.00 -6.87
CA GLU A 16 -4.94 3.52 -5.69
C GLU A 16 -3.92 4.01 -4.64
N SER A 17 -2.94 3.17 -4.32
CA SER A 17 -1.88 3.52 -3.37
C SER A 17 -1.04 4.70 -3.86
N ILE A 18 -0.66 4.72 -5.14
CA ILE A 18 0.07 5.84 -5.74
C ILE A 18 -0.76 7.12 -5.65
N SER A 19 -2.05 7.08 -6.01
CA SER A 19 -2.96 8.23 -5.95
C SER A 19 -3.07 8.78 -4.52
N LEU A 20 -3.24 7.89 -3.53
CA LEU A 20 -3.35 8.26 -2.10
C LEU A 20 -2.06 8.93 -1.61
N PHE A 21 -0.89 8.32 -1.86
CA PHE A 21 0.39 8.89 -1.45
C PHE A 21 0.74 10.19 -2.18
N SER A 22 0.37 10.30 -3.45
CA SER A 22 0.54 11.52 -4.25
C SER A 22 -0.30 12.66 -3.69
N GLY A 23 -1.57 12.40 -3.38
CA GLY A 23 -2.46 13.37 -2.74
C GLY A 23 -1.94 13.82 -1.37
N ALA A 24 -1.49 12.86 -0.55
CA ALA A 24 -0.95 13.14 0.77
C ALA A 24 0.34 13.99 0.71
N THR A 25 1.29 13.67 -0.18
CA THR A 25 2.55 14.43 -0.31
C THR A 25 2.36 15.80 -0.95
N LEU A 26 1.45 15.95 -1.91
CA LEU A 26 1.19 17.24 -2.55
C LEU A 26 0.38 18.19 -1.66
N GLY A 27 -0.55 17.66 -0.85
CA GLY A 27 -1.48 18.43 -0.03
C GLY A 27 -0.86 19.17 1.16
N ILE A 28 0.42 18.95 1.48
CA ILE A 28 1.07 19.52 2.67
C ILE A 28 1.94 20.71 2.32
N ARG A 29 2.06 21.65 3.26
CA ARG A 29 2.96 22.80 3.14
C ARG A 29 4.38 22.38 3.56
N ALA A 30 5.17 21.92 2.60
CA ALA A 30 6.58 21.55 2.79
C ALA A 30 7.42 22.01 1.59
N ASP A 31 8.75 22.08 1.75
CA ASP A 31 9.67 22.41 0.66
C ASP A 31 9.52 21.46 -0.53
N LEU A 32 9.48 22.03 -1.74
CA LEU A 32 9.25 21.30 -2.98
C LEU A 32 10.27 20.15 -3.18
N SER A 33 11.52 20.37 -2.78
CA SER A 33 12.59 19.36 -2.82
C SER A 33 12.29 18.14 -1.94
N ARG A 34 11.61 18.32 -0.80
CA ARG A 34 11.26 17.22 0.12
C ARG A 34 10.01 16.49 -0.37
N LYS A 35 9.04 17.22 -0.93
CA LYS A 35 7.86 16.63 -1.60
C LYS A 35 8.26 15.71 -2.76
N ILE A 36 9.13 16.21 -3.65
CA ILE A 36 9.58 15.45 -4.82
C ILE A 36 10.39 14.22 -4.40
N LYS A 37 11.25 14.34 -3.38
CA LYS A 37 11.97 13.18 -2.81
C LYS A 37 11.01 12.14 -2.24
N ALA A 38 10.03 12.56 -1.44
CA ALA A 38 9.04 11.65 -0.87
C ALA A 38 8.23 10.93 -1.95
N PHE A 39 7.82 11.65 -3.00
CA PHE A 39 7.10 11.12 -4.15
C PHE A 39 7.95 10.14 -4.98
N LEU A 40 9.19 10.52 -5.32
CA LEU A 40 10.10 9.69 -6.10
C LEU A 40 10.58 8.45 -5.35
N VAL A 41 10.54 8.43 -4.03
CA VAL A 41 10.84 7.23 -3.24
C VAL A 41 9.59 6.35 -3.10
N SER A 42 8.43 6.93 -2.81
CA SER A 42 7.21 6.17 -2.53
C SER A 42 6.65 5.51 -3.79
N VAL A 43 6.55 6.20 -4.92
CA VAL A 43 5.95 5.68 -6.15
C VAL A 43 6.64 4.41 -6.67
N PRO A 44 7.97 4.39 -6.91
CA PRO A 44 8.64 3.17 -7.36
C PRO A 44 8.64 2.07 -6.30
N ALA A 45 8.70 2.41 -5.00
CA ALA A 45 8.60 1.41 -3.94
C ALA A 45 7.21 0.74 -3.94
N ILE A 46 6.13 1.52 -4.02
CA ILE A 46 4.75 1.02 -4.13
C ILE A 46 4.60 0.15 -5.36
N TYR A 47 5.08 0.60 -6.52
CA TYR A 47 4.99 -0.15 -7.76
C TYR A 47 5.73 -1.49 -7.66
N PHE A 48 6.98 -1.48 -7.18
CA PHE A 48 7.80 -2.68 -7.07
C PHE A 48 7.22 -3.69 -6.09
N LEU A 49 6.80 -3.26 -4.89
CA LEU A 49 6.19 -4.14 -3.90
C LEU A 49 4.86 -4.73 -4.38
N ASN A 50 4.05 -3.95 -5.11
CA ASN A 50 2.81 -4.46 -5.71
C ASN A 50 3.08 -5.45 -6.85
N LEU A 51 4.11 -5.22 -7.67
CA LEU A 51 4.53 -6.17 -8.70
C LEU A 51 5.00 -7.49 -8.07
N LEU A 52 5.82 -7.43 -7.01
CA LEU A 52 6.27 -8.59 -6.26
C LEU A 52 5.09 -9.38 -5.66
N ARG A 53 4.09 -8.68 -5.09
CA ARG A 53 2.85 -9.33 -4.60
C ARG A 53 2.17 -10.12 -5.71
N ASN A 54 2.00 -9.51 -6.88
CA ASN A 54 1.32 -10.16 -8.00
C ASN A 54 2.10 -11.38 -8.51
N VAL A 55 3.42 -11.26 -8.66
CA VAL A 55 4.28 -12.39 -9.04
C VAL A 55 4.21 -13.50 -8.00
N PHE A 56 4.30 -13.18 -6.71
CA PHE A 56 4.22 -14.16 -5.63
C PHE A 56 2.91 -14.95 -5.67
N VAL A 57 1.78 -14.28 -5.89
CA VAL A 57 0.46 -14.91 -5.98
C VAL A 57 0.36 -15.81 -7.20
N THR A 58 0.79 -15.32 -8.37
CA THR A 58 0.75 -16.09 -9.61
C THR A 58 1.63 -17.34 -9.52
N VAL A 59 2.85 -17.23 -8.97
CA VAL A 59 3.76 -18.36 -8.78
C VAL A 59 3.21 -19.35 -7.75
N SER A 60 2.71 -18.86 -6.60
CA SER A 60 2.12 -19.72 -5.57
C SER A 60 0.91 -20.50 -6.09
N TYR A 61 0.11 -19.88 -6.96
CA TYR A 61 -1.01 -20.53 -7.64
C TYR A 61 -0.54 -21.55 -8.66
N ALA A 62 0.41 -21.18 -9.54
CA ALA A 62 0.88 -22.04 -10.63
C ALA A 62 1.54 -23.34 -10.14
N TYR A 63 2.29 -23.28 -9.04
CA TYR A 63 3.00 -24.43 -8.47
C TYR A 63 2.25 -25.14 -7.34
N LEU A 64 0.99 -24.77 -7.06
CA LEU A 64 0.17 -25.33 -5.98
C LEU A 64 0.92 -25.42 -4.64
N TRP A 65 1.62 -24.36 -4.24
CA TRP A 65 2.41 -24.35 -2.99
C TRP A 65 1.62 -24.70 -1.73
N PHE A 66 0.30 -24.56 -1.75
CA PHE A 66 -0.61 -24.87 -0.63
C PHE A 66 -1.71 -25.89 -1.00
N GLY A 67 -1.50 -26.73 -2.02
CA GLY A 67 -2.45 -27.78 -2.45
C GLY A 67 -3.69 -27.27 -3.19
N GLU A 68 -4.82 -27.99 -3.11
CA GLU A 68 -6.07 -27.64 -3.82
C GLU A 68 -6.62 -26.25 -3.45
N ASN A 69 -6.32 -25.77 -2.24
CA ASN A 69 -6.72 -24.44 -1.75
C ASN A 69 -5.65 -23.36 -1.99
N SER A 70 -4.64 -23.62 -2.83
CA SER A 70 -3.53 -22.68 -3.10
C SER A 70 -4.00 -21.31 -3.54
N PHE A 71 -5.04 -21.25 -4.37
CA PHE A 71 -5.60 -19.98 -4.81
C PHE A 71 -6.20 -19.19 -3.64
N TYR A 72 -7.01 -19.85 -2.80
CA TYR A 72 -7.67 -19.20 -1.68
C TYR A 72 -6.66 -18.68 -0.66
N ILE A 73 -5.68 -19.51 -0.28
CA ILE A 73 -4.67 -19.16 0.72
C ILE A 73 -3.76 -18.04 0.20
N ALA A 74 -3.25 -18.16 -1.02
CA ALA A 74 -2.37 -17.16 -1.60
C ALA A 74 -3.10 -15.82 -1.79
N HIS A 75 -4.33 -15.83 -2.31
CA HIS A 75 -5.04 -14.62 -2.69
C HIS A 75 -5.77 -13.95 -1.51
N HIS A 76 -6.50 -14.70 -0.68
CA HIS A 76 -7.30 -14.11 0.39
C HIS A 76 -6.52 -13.85 1.68
N VAL A 77 -5.48 -14.63 1.95
CA VAL A 77 -4.73 -14.53 3.20
C VAL A 77 -3.39 -13.85 2.96
N ILE A 78 -2.51 -14.49 2.17
CA ILE A 78 -1.11 -14.05 2.08
C ILE A 78 -1.00 -12.70 1.35
N SER A 79 -1.71 -12.52 0.23
CA SER A 79 -1.69 -11.27 -0.53
C SER A 79 -2.13 -10.07 0.30
N LYS A 80 -3.17 -10.24 1.11
CA LYS A 80 -3.75 -9.15 1.92
C LYS A 80 -2.81 -8.77 3.05
N ILE A 81 -2.23 -9.76 3.73
CA ILE A 81 -1.25 -9.51 4.80
C ILE A 81 0.00 -8.82 4.22
N LEU A 82 0.52 -9.32 3.10
CA LEU A 82 1.71 -8.77 2.47
C LEU A 82 1.48 -7.34 1.96
N ALA A 83 0.29 -7.06 1.41
CA ALA A 83 -0.12 -5.70 1.02
C ALA A 83 -0.21 -4.75 2.22
N LEU A 84 -0.85 -5.18 3.32
CA LEU A 84 -0.98 -4.40 4.56
C LEU A 84 0.41 -4.03 5.12
N VAL A 85 1.29 -5.02 5.26
CA VAL A 85 2.65 -4.82 5.77
C VAL A 85 3.45 -3.89 4.86
N SER A 86 3.37 -4.08 3.54
CA SER A 86 4.04 -3.23 2.57
C SER A 86 3.60 -1.77 2.68
N LEU A 87 2.29 -1.53 2.78
CA LEU A 87 1.73 -0.19 2.92
C LEU A 87 2.20 0.49 4.21
N MET A 88 2.24 -0.25 5.32
CA MET A 88 2.67 0.24 6.62
C MET A 88 4.17 0.63 6.60
N LEU A 89 5.01 -0.17 5.95
CA LEU A 89 6.43 0.14 5.76
C LEU A 89 6.64 1.38 4.88
N ILE A 90 5.91 1.49 3.76
CA ILE A 90 5.99 2.65 2.88
C ILE A 90 5.54 3.92 3.62
N ALA A 91 4.42 3.86 4.34
CA ALA A 91 3.93 4.97 5.15
C ALA A 91 4.98 5.43 6.16
N TYR A 92 5.61 4.49 6.87
CA TYR A 92 6.68 4.79 7.82
C TYR A 92 7.87 5.50 7.15
N VAL A 93 8.33 5.00 5.99
CA VAL A 93 9.42 5.63 5.23
C VAL A 93 9.03 7.04 4.78
N VAL A 94 7.81 7.23 4.29
CA VAL A 94 7.31 8.53 3.85
C VAL A 94 7.24 9.52 5.01
N PHE A 95 6.76 9.12 6.19
CA PHE A 95 6.74 9.97 7.38
C PHE A 95 8.16 10.36 7.84
N ARG A 96 9.15 9.49 7.65
CA ARG A 96 10.55 9.83 7.95
C ARG A 96 11.14 10.85 6.99
N ILE A 97 10.72 10.85 5.72
CA ILE A 97 11.17 11.82 4.70
C ILE A 97 10.43 13.16 4.86
N LEU A 98 9.14 13.10 5.21
CA LEU A 98 8.23 14.24 5.31
C LEU A 98 7.51 14.23 6.67
N PRO A 99 8.20 14.55 7.78
CA PRO A 99 7.61 14.66 9.12
C PRO A 99 6.37 15.55 9.22
N GLU A 100 6.21 16.52 8.32
CA GLU A 100 5.02 17.38 8.24
C GLU A 100 3.73 16.59 8.00
N LEU A 101 3.81 15.45 7.29
CA LEU A 101 2.69 14.50 7.17
C LEU A 101 2.29 13.94 8.53
N ALA A 102 3.27 13.54 9.34
CA ALA A 102 3.01 12.97 10.65
C ALA A 102 2.44 14.03 11.61
N GLU A 103 2.97 15.25 11.58
CA GLU A 103 2.45 16.37 12.38
C GLU A 103 0.99 16.70 12.05
N LEU A 104 0.62 16.71 10.76
CA LEU A 104 -0.77 16.90 10.35
C LEU A 104 -1.69 15.81 10.93
N ILE A 105 -1.26 14.55 10.87
CA ILE A 105 -2.01 13.41 11.41
C ILE A 105 -2.16 13.54 12.94
N TYR A 106 -1.10 13.92 13.65
CA TYR A 106 -1.18 14.12 15.09
C TYR A 106 -2.11 15.29 15.46
N SER A 107 -2.06 16.39 14.70
CA SER A 107 -2.97 17.52 14.89
C SER A 107 -4.43 17.11 14.73
N VAL A 108 -4.76 16.32 13.70
CA VAL A 108 -6.12 15.81 13.48
C VAL A 108 -6.54 14.84 14.59
N LYS A 109 -5.64 13.94 15.01
CA LYS A 109 -5.89 13.00 16.11
C LYS A 109 -6.21 13.73 17.42
N ASP A 110 -5.46 14.79 17.73
CA ASP A 110 -5.67 15.58 18.94
C ASP A 110 -7.01 16.34 18.90
N GLU A 111 -7.40 16.85 17.73
CA GLU A 111 -8.70 17.50 17.54
C GLU A 111 -9.87 16.52 17.70
N ILE A 112 -9.79 15.34 17.08
CA ILE A 112 -10.80 14.28 17.24
C ILE A 112 -10.88 13.86 18.71
N THR A 113 -9.73 13.71 19.38
CA THR A 113 -9.69 13.31 20.79
C THR A 113 -10.26 14.39 21.71
N ARG A 114 -10.11 15.68 21.36
CA ARG A 114 -10.78 16.78 22.06
C ARG A 114 -12.29 16.73 21.85
N GLY A 115 -12.76 16.58 20.61
CA GLY A 115 -14.19 16.50 20.29
C GLY A 115 -14.92 15.32 20.93
N VAL A 116 -14.22 14.20 21.20
CA VAL A 116 -14.75 13.05 21.93
C VAL A 116 -14.83 13.27 23.45
N LYS A 117 -14.05 14.23 23.99
CA LYS A 117 -14.04 14.56 25.42
C LYS A 117 -15.00 15.69 25.82
N VAL A 118 -15.71 16.28 24.85
CA VAL A 118 -16.77 17.28 25.05
C VAL A 118 -18.11 16.58 25.01
#